data_AF-A0A5H2XWZ8-F1
#
_entry.id   AF-A0A5H2XWZ8-F1
#
_cell.length_a   1.000
_cell.length_b   1.000
_cell.length_c   1.000
_cell.angle_alpha   90.00
_cell.angle_beta   90.00
_cell.angle_gamma   90.00
#
_symmetry.space_group_name_H-M   'P 1'
#
loop_
_entity.id
_entity.type
_entity.pdbx_description
1 polymer ?
#
loop_
_entity_poly.entity_id
_entity_poly.type
_entity_poly.pdbx_seq_one_letter_code
_entity_poly.pdbx_strand_id
1 'polypeptide(L)'
;MATINNAIQEMVDHLVDKMRSNEKLSAEEQTLVSNAIQKLSSSANLEAAIVAVAQEHLGEATEHLTSASDVVKELQAKLLEQSDNLGLLPELETKFNEITSSLVTNVEGKLEGLPKKLSEPERKLGEMHFVFDYYDNTAALIKDVNQNYGAYNAISLVNYDTDTFHLYYDGGAQTNSNNPAVILEIDPQGVVKQSQRATSLSSSNNANYIGFFVNTDKLTHLFTYQNDTKLLSLYKKNELNVLSSHNVDYFKVYQSPQTRELYVVDSELLHVFDGMAWQKKLDQTFASESEFSQWAAQNNLVALHDLVIQPNSANSVNLSSSTGYGASLAYLQVYRPAVLRDLSYRNNTYKVLDPVPTQKLARNRISSYAGRTDNLLFTRSFKSRVHLPGTDLPIKATIESVTPANNNNQGHSTYDTQFHPQMVGFSPIHRAILVFQKVKFYYSGSSPVETALYRVYYA
;
A
#
# COMPACT_ATOMS: atom_id res chain seq x y z
N MET A 1 26.58 83.90 -92.60
CA MET A 1 26.68 82.61 -91.86
C MET A 1 25.43 81.75 -91.94
N ALA A 2 24.22 82.29 -92.12
CA ALA A 2 23.05 81.45 -92.42
C ALA A 2 23.09 80.79 -93.82
N THR A 3 23.81 81.38 -94.79
CA THR A 3 23.74 81.01 -96.21
C THR A 3 24.49 79.74 -96.61
N ILE A 4 25.58 79.34 -95.91
CA ILE A 4 26.38 78.15 -96.26
C ILE A 4 25.81 76.89 -95.60
N ASN A 5 25.41 76.96 -94.33
CA ASN A 5 24.81 75.80 -93.66
C ASN A 5 23.47 75.41 -94.31
N ASN A 6 22.65 76.39 -94.72
CA ASN A 6 21.45 76.09 -95.51
C ASN A 6 21.78 75.43 -96.84
N ALA A 7 22.84 75.87 -97.54
CA ALA A 7 23.26 75.24 -98.80
C ALA A 7 23.79 73.81 -98.58
N ILE A 8 24.53 73.54 -97.50
CA ILE A 8 25.00 72.19 -97.16
C ILE A 8 23.83 71.28 -96.82
N GLN A 9 22.85 71.79 -96.08
CA GLN A 9 21.68 71.02 -95.65
C GLN A 9 20.74 70.75 -96.82
N GLU A 10 20.46 71.74 -97.68
CA GLU A 10 19.75 71.54 -98.96
C GLU A 10 20.48 70.53 -99.86
N MET A 11 21.81 70.54 -99.88
CA MET A 11 22.59 69.60 -100.69
C MET A 11 22.54 68.17 -100.11
N VAL A 12 22.57 68.00 -98.78
CA VAL A 12 22.41 66.69 -98.12
C VAL A 12 20.99 66.16 -98.30
N ASP A 13 19.98 67.00 -98.13
CA ASP A 13 18.58 66.61 -98.32
C ASP A 13 18.30 66.23 -99.78
N HIS A 14 18.80 67.03 -100.74
CA HIS A 14 18.73 66.70 -102.17
C HIS A 14 19.46 65.38 -102.49
N LEU A 15 20.60 65.10 -101.85
CA LEU A 15 21.31 63.82 -102.01
C LEU A 15 20.55 62.64 -101.41
N VAL A 16 19.94 62.81 -100.24
CA VAL A 16 19.13 61.77 -99.58
C VAL A 16 17.88 61.48 -100.41
N ASP A 17 17.21 62.51 -100.95
CA ASP A 17 16.06 62.35 -101.83
C ASP A 17 16.44 61.69 -103.17
N LYS A 18 17.57 62.07 -103.77
CA LYS A 18 18.12 61.37 -104.95
C LYS A 18 18.52 59.93 -104.66
N MET A 19 19.08 59.61 -103.49
CA MET A 19 19.42 58.22 -103.14
C MET A 19 18.18 57.35 -102.91
N ARG A 20 17.05 57.96 -102.52
CA ARG A 20 15.78 57.27 -102.32
C ARG A 20 14.95 57.15 -103.60
N SER A 21 15.08 58.10 -104.53
CA SER A 21 14.53 58.00 -105.89
C SER A 21 15.51 57.25 -106.81
N ASN A 22 15.07 56.53 -107.83
CA ASN A 22 15.99 55.73 -108.69
C ASN A 22 16.86 56.60 -109.63
N GLU A 23 17.09 57.87 -109.32
CA GLU A 23 17.95 58.77 -110.08
C GLU A 23 19.42 58.49 -109.82
N LYS A 24 20.23 58.46 -110.88
CA LYS A 24 21.67 58.24 -110.76
C LYS A 24 22.34 59.49 -110.17
N LEU A 25 22.97 59.32 -109.01
CA LEU A 25 23.86 60.32 -108.42
C LEU A 25 24.98 60.69 -109.39
N SER A 26 25.34 61.97 -109.42
CA SER A 26 26.49 62.44 -110.19
C SER A 26 27.80 61.90 -109.61
N ALA A 27 28.88 61.92 -110.40
CA ALA A 27 30.20 61.43 -109.97
C ALA A 27 30.72 62.16 -108.71
N GLU A 28 30.42 63.45 -108.57
CA GLU A 28 30.82 64.26 -107.42
C GLU A 28 29.99 63.90 -106.17
N GLU A 29 28.68 63.71 -106.33
CA GLU A 29 27.77 63.29 -105.26
C GLU A 29 28.14 61.88 -104.74
N GLN A 30 28.47 60.96 -105.64
CA GLN A 30 28.95 59.62 -105.28
C GLN A 30 30.27 59.67 -104.50
N THR A 31 31.19 60.56 -104.90
CA THR A 31 32.48 60.71 -104.21
C THR A 31 32.31 61.28 -102.81
N LEU A 32 31.38 62.23 -102.63
CA LEU A 32 31.10 62.83 -101.32
C LEU A 32 30.46 61.80 -100.35
N VAL A 33 29.47 61.03 -100.83
CA VAL A 33 28.84 59.96 -100.04
C VAL A 33 29.85 58.88 -99.70
N SER A 34 30.66 58.45 -100.67
CA SER A 34 31.72 57.48 -100.43
C SER A 34 32.68 57.98 -99.36
N ASN A 35 33.13 59.24 -99.40
CA ASN A 35 34.02 59.80 -98.39
C ASN A 35 33.36 59.95 -97.01
N ALA A 36 32.08 60.30 -96.95
CA ALA A 36 31.35 60.40 -95.68
C ALA A 36 31.13 59.02 -95.07
N ILE A 37 30.71 58.03 -95.86
CA ILE A 37 30.62 56.63 -95.45
C ILE A 37 32.00 56.14 -95.01
N GLN A 38 33.05 56.45 -95.76
CA GLN A 38 34.40 56.03 -95.43
C GLN A 38 34.87 56.64 -94.11
N LYS A 39 34.58 57.92 -93.85
CA LYS A 39 34.87 58.60 -92.57
C LYS A 39 34.04 58.07 -91.40
N LEU A 40 32.78 57.72 -91.63
CA LEU A 40 31.93 57.08 -90.61
C LEU A 40 32.42 55.66 -90.33
N SER A 41 32.79 54.89 -91.36
CA SER A 41 33.35 53.55 -91.26
C SER A 41 34.77 53.51 -90.70
N SER A 42 35.49 54.64 -90.73
CA SER A 42 36.84 54.77 -90.16
C SER A 42 36.86 55.56 -88.84
N SER A 43 35.69 55.89 -88.28
CA SER A 43 35.61 56.70 -87.05
C SER A 43 35.76 55.83 -85.82
N ALA A 44 37.02 55.65 -85.38
CA ALA A 44 37.36 54.94 -84.14
C ALA A 44 36.60 55.46 -82.90
N ASN A 45 36.16 56.73 -82.90
CA ASN A 45 35.42 57.32 -81.79
C ASN A 45 33.98 56.76 -81.66
N LEU A 46 33.31 56.42 -82.77
CA LEU A 46 31.95 55.86 -82.73
C LEU A 46 31.98 54.41 -82.23
N GLU A 47 32.93 53.61 -82.75
CA GLU A 47 33.14 52.24 -82.26
C GLU A 47 33.49 52.24 -80.78
N ALA A 48 34.38 53.13 -80.32
CA ALA A 48 34.73 53.26 -78.90
C ALA A 48 33.52 53.61 -78.02
N ALA A 49 32.63 54.51 -78.46
CA ALA A 49 31.43 54.89 -77.72
C ALA A 49 30.42 53.74 -77.61
N ILE A 50 30.19 53.00 -78.70
CA ILE A 50 29.29 51.83 -78.71
C ILE A 50 29.85 50.73 -77.80
N VAL A 51 31.15 50.46 -77.87
CA VAL A 51 31.82 49.47 -77.00
C VAL A 51 31.72 49.87 -75.53
N ALA A 52 31.90 51.15 -75.18
CA ALA A 52 31.79 51.63 -73.80
C ALA A 52 30.38 51.43 -73.22
N VAL A 53 29.33 51.81 -73.96
CA VAL A 53 27.93 51.62 -73.52
C VAL A 53 27.58 50.14 -73.39
N ALA A 54 28.05 49.30 -74.33
CA ALA A 54 27.85 47.85 -74.24
C ALA A 54 28.58 47.25 -73.03
N GLN A 55 29.78 47.72 -72.70
CA GLN A 55 30.53 47.28 -71.52
C GLN A 55 29.83 47.67 -70.22
N GLU A 56 29.28 48.88 -70.13
CA GLU A 56 28.52 49.35 -68.97
C GLU A 56 27.26 48.49 -68.73
N HIS A 57 26.43 48.31 -69.76
CA HIS A 57 25.22 47.48 -69.65
C HIS A 57 25.53 46.00 -69.38
N LEU A 58 26.61 45.45 -69.94
CA LEU A 58 27.04 44.09 -69.60
C LEU A 58 27.55 44.00 -68.16
N GLY A 59 28.17 45.05 -67.63
CA GLY A 59 28.56 45.18 -66.22
C GLY A 59 27.34 45.14 -65.30
N GLU A 60 26.36 46.02 -65.51
CA GLU A 60 25.12 46.08 -64.73
C GLU A 60 24.35 44.75 -64.78
N ALA A 61 24.22 44.14 -65.97
CA ALA A 61 23.58 42.85 -66.12
C ALA A 61 24.31 41.73 -65.34
N THR A 62 25.64 41.77 -65.32
CA THR A 62 26.46 40.80 -64.57
C THR A 62 26.29 40.97 -63.07
N GLU A 63 26.23 42.20 -62.56
CA GLU A 63 25.98 42.49 -61.14
C GLU A 63 24.58 42.03 -60.70
N HIS A 64 23.55 42.29 -61.51
CA HIS A 64 22.19 41.82 -61.23
C HIS A 64 22.10 40.28 -61.24
N LEU A 65 22.73 39.60 -62.20
CA LEU A 65 22.76 38.14 -62.25
C LEU A 65 23.50 37.54 -61.05
N THR A 66 24.60 38.15 -60.62
CA THR A 66 25.36 37.71 -59.45
C THR A 66 24.52 37.86 -58.18
N SER A 67 23.87 39.02 -58.01
CA SER A 67 22.99 39.28 -56.87
C SER A 67 21.81 38.29 -56.82
N ALA A 68 21.17 38.02 -57.96
CA ALA A 68 20.08 37.05 -58.04
C ALA A 68 20.56 35.62 -57.73
N SER A 69 21.74 35.24 -58.21
CA SER A 69 22.36 33.93 -57.92
C SER A 69 22.62 33.75 -56.43
N ASP A 70 23.13 34.77 -55.75
CA ASP A 70 23.42 34.70 -54.32
C ASP A 70 22.14 34.63 -53.47
N VAL A 71 21.09 35.37 -53.84
CA VAL A 71 19.76 35.24 -53.20
C VAL A 71 19.19 33.83 -53.39
N VAL A 72 19.32 33.24 -54.57
CA VAL A 72 18.85 31.87 -54.82
C VAL A 72 19.60 30.85 -53.96
N LYS A 73 20.93 30.99 -53.81
CA LYS A 73 21.72 30.13 -52.91
C LYS A 73 21.29 30.26 -51.46
N GLU A 74 21.03 31.49 -50.99
CA GLU A 74 20.56 31.74 -49.62
C GLU A 74 19.17 31.10 -49.38
N LEU A 75 18.24 31.26 -50.33
CA LEU A 75 16.92 30.64 -50.25
C LEU A 75 17.00 29.11 -50.29
N GLN A 76 17.91 28.55 -51.10
CA GLN A 76 18.14 27.11 -51.14
C GLN A 76 18.65 26.58 -49.80
N ALA A 77 19.58 27.29 -49.16
CA ALA A 77 20.07 26.93 -47.82
C ALA A 77 18.95 26.97 -46.76
N LYS A 78 18.12 28.02 -46.76
CA LYS A 78 16.96 28.12 -45.85
C LYS A 78 15.91 27.03 -46.08
N LEU A 79 15.68 26.63 -47.33
CA LEU A 79 14.75 25.55 -47.67
C LEU A 79 15.26 24.19 -47.18
N LEU A 80 16.56 23.93 -47.29
CA LEU A 80 17.20 22.74 -46.74
C LEU A 80 17.03 22.68 -45.21
N GLU A 81 17.29 23.79 -44.51
CA GLU A 81 17.10 23.86 -43.05
C GLU A 81 15.63 23.62 -42.63
N GLN A 82 14.67 24.17 -43.38
CA GLN A 82 13.24 23.89 -43.12
C GLN A 82 12.86 22.44 -43.42
N SER A 83 13.43 21.83 -44.46
CA SER A 83 13.24 20.41 -44.77
C SER A 83 13.77 19.51 -43.66
N ASP A 84 14.94 19.82 -43.10
CA ASP A 84 15.53 19.08 -41.98
C ASP A 84 14.64 19.18 -40.73
N ASN A 85 14.08 20.36 -40.45
CA ASN A 85 13.14 20.55 -39.34
C ASN A 85 11.83 19.76 -39.53
N LEU A 86 11.31 19.63 -40.76
CA LEU A 86 10.15 18.78 -41.05
C LEU A 86 10.46 17.29 -40.88
N GLY A 87 11.73 16.89 -41.07
CA GLY A 87 12.21 15.54 -40.80
C GLY A 87 12.09 15.12 -39.32
N LEU A 88 11.90 16.06 -38.40
CA LEU A 88 11.72 15.78 -36.96
C LEU A 88 10.28 15.39 -36.58
N LEU A 89 9.30 15.58 -37.46
CA LEU A 89 7.89 15.28 -37.18
C LEU A 89 7.62 13.81 -36.84
N PRO A 90 8.20 12.81 -37.53
CA PRO A 90 8.03 11.39 -37.18
C PRO A 90 8.59 11.03 -35.80
N GLU A 91 9.69 11.67 -35.37
CA GLU A 91 10.26 11.46 -34.04
C GLU A 91 9.35 12.03 -32.94
N LEU A 92 8.76 13.20 -33.18
CA LEU A 92 7.77 13.81 -32.28
C LEU A 92 6.50 12.94 -32.16
N GLU A 93 6.01 12.39 -33.27
CA GLU A 93 4.86 11.47 -33.28
C GLU A 93 5.18 10.20 -32.48
N THR A 94 6.36 9.62 -32.69
CA THR A 94 6.82 8.43 -31.96
C THR A 94 6.86 8.70 -30.45
N LYS A 95 7.49 9.79 -30.02
CA LYS A 95 7.53 10.18 -28.60
C LYS A 95 6.15 10.43 -28.01
N PHE A 96 5.25 11.06 -28.76
CA PHE A 96 3.89 11.31 -28.30
C PHE A 96 3.13 9.99 -28.08
N ASN A 97 3.29 9.02 -28.99
CA ASN A 97 2.68 7.70 -28.87
C ASN A 97 3.26 6.90 -27.69
N GLU A 98 4.57 6.97 -27.45
CA GLU A 98 5.24 6.35 -26.30
C GLU A 98 4.73 6.93 -24.96
N ILE A 99 4.63 8.26 -24.86
CA ILE A 99 4.10 8.95 -23.67
C ILE A 99 2.65 8.56 -23.42
N THR A 100 1.82 8.58 -24.47
CA THR A 100 0.39 8.23 -24.37
C THR A 100 0.21 6.79 -23.93
N SER A 101 0.96 5.85 -24.50
CA SER A 101 0.93 4.43 -24.12
C SER A 101 1.38 4.24 -22.66
N SER A 102 2.43 4.93 -22.23
CA SER A 102 2.91 4.89 -20.84
C SER A 102 1.88 5.46 -19.86
N LEU A 103 1.16 6.52 -20.24
CA LEU A 103 0.09 7.10 -19.43
C LEU A 103 -1.08 6.12 -19.28
N VAL A 104 -1.52 5.50 -20.38
CA VAL A 104 -2.61 4.51 -20.36
C VAL A 104 -2.27 3.34 -19.44
N THR A 105 -1.10 2.72 -19.61
CA THR A 105 -0.64 1.61 -18.77
C THR A 105 -0.58 2.00 -17.28
N ASN A 106 -0.10 3.20 -16.96
CA ASN A 106 -0.05 3.69 -15.57
C ASN A 106 -1.44 3.92 -14.96
N VAL A 107 -2.39 4.40 -15.76
CA VAL A 107 -3.78 4.62 -15.31
C VAL A 107 -4.50 3.28 -15.11
N GLU A 108 -4.38 2.35 -16.07
CA GLU A 108 -4.95 1.01 -15.98
C GLU A 108 -4.43 0.25 -14.76
N GLY A 109 -3.11 0.25 -14.53
CA GLY A 109 -2.52 -0.41 -13.35
C GLY A 109 -2.99 0.19 -12.01
N LYS A 110 -3.29 1.49 -11.96
CA LYS A 110 -3.86 2.13 -10.76
C LYS A 110 -5.33 1.79 -10.54
N LEU A 111 -6.10 1.65 -11.63
CA LEU A 111 -7.53 1.33 -11.59
C LEU A 111 -7.77 -0.16 -11.28
N GLU A 112 -6.96 -1.07 -11.80
CA GLU A 112 -7.10 -2.52 -11.58
C GLU A 112 -7.00 -2.90 -10.09
N GLY A 113 -6.18 -2.17 -9.32
CA GLY A 113 -6.03 -2.38 -7.88
C GLY A 113 -7.12 -1.75 -7.00
N LEU A 114 -7.96 -0.88 -7.56
CA LEU A 114 -8.92 -0.08 -6.80
C LEU A 114 -10.10 -0.91 -6.25
N PRO A 115 -10.73 -1.80 -7.03
CA PRO A 115 -11.76 -2.72 -6.52
C PRO A 115 -11.23 -3.60 -5.38
N LYS A 116 -10.02 -4.16 -5.54
CA LYS A 116 -9.37 -4.97 -4.48
C LYS A 116 -9.15 -4.14 -3.21
N LYS A 117 -8.66 -2.91 -3.33
CA LYS A 117 -8.46 -1.99 -2.18
C LYS A 117 -9.76 -1.55 -1.51
N LEU A 118 -10.88 -1.51 -2.22
CA LEU A 118 -12.19 -1.18 -1.65
C LEU A 118 -12.86 -2.40 -0.98
N SER A 119 -12.56 -3.61 -1.48
CA SER A 119 -12.99 -4.87 -0.86
C SER A 119 -12.06 -5.35 0.26
N GLU A 120 -10.85 -4.79 0.36
CA GLU A 120 -9.88 -5.13 1.40
C GLU A 120 -10.53 -4.92 2.78
N PRO A 121 -10.59 -5.94 3.63
CA PRO A 121 -11.31 -5.85 4.89
C PRO A 121 -10.80 -4.75 5.84
N GLU A 122 -9.50 -4.40 5.74
CA GLU A 122 -8.86 -3.29 6.46
C GLU A 122 -9.33 -1.90 5.99
N ARG A 123 -9.91 -1.81 4.79
CA ARG A 123 -10.30 -0.57 4.09
C ARG A 123 -11.80 -0.46 3.83
N LYS A 124 -12.62 -1.37 4.38
CA LYS A 124 -14.10 -1.31 4.30
C LYS A 124 -14.59 0.09 4.73
N LEU A 125 -15.44 0.71 3.90
CA LEU A 125 -16.00 2.05 4.13
C LEU A 125 -16.85 2.09 5.42
N GLY A 126 -16.35 2.78 6.44
CA GLY A 126 -17.05 3.07 7.69
C GLY A 126 -16.23 2.72 8.93
N GLU A 127 -16.10 3.68 9.85
CA GLU A 127 -15.49 3.42 11.17
C GLU A 127 -16.27 2.31 11.88
N MET A 128 -15.56 1.28 12.35
CA MET A 128 -16.19 0.18 13.09
C MET A 128 -16.81 0.69 14.39
N HIS A 129 -18.00 0.21 14.74
CA HIS A 129 -18.66 0.55 15.99
C HIS A 129 -19.03 -0.73 16.75
N PHE A 130 -18.38 -0.95 17.89
CA PHE A 130 -18.64 -2.12 18.74
C PHE A 130 -19.46 -1.72 19.96
N VAL A 131 -20.51 -2.48 20.24
CA VAL A 131 -21.37 -2.26 21.40
C VAL A 131 -21.22 -3.44 22.37
N PHE A 132 -20.59 -3.20 23.50
CA PHE A 132 -20.34 -4.19 24.54
C PHE A 132 -21.51 -4.27 25.51
N ASP A 133 -22.62 -4.82 25.06
CA ASP A 133 -23.80 -5.07 25.87
C ASP A 133 -23.95 -6.57 26.17
N TYR A 134 -24.22 -6.90 27.45
CA TYR A 134 -24.52 -8.26 27.85
C TYR A 134 -25.76 -8.83 27.13
N TYR A 135 -26.72 -7.97 26.77
CA TYR A 135 -27.95 -8.38 26.08
C TYR A 135 -27.85 -8.36 24.55
N ASP A 136 -26.67 -8.01 24.01
CA ASP A 136 -26.46 -8.01 22.57
C ASP A 136 -26.59 -9.43 22.01
N ASN A 137 -27.55 -9.63 21.10
CA ASN A 137 -27.77 -10.90 20.40
C ASN A 137 -26.91 -11.03 19.13
N THR A 138 -26.19 -9.98 18.75
CA THR A 138 -25.26 -9.99 17.61
C THR A 138 -23.89 -10.55 17.99
N ALA A 139 -23.61 -10.71 19.29
CA ALA A 139 -22.38 -11.30 19.79
C ALA A 139 -22.45 -12.84 19.86
N ALA A 140 -21.34 -13.51 19.57
CA ALA A 140 -21.21 -14.96 19.77
C ALA A 140 -20.68 -15.26 21.18
N LEU A 141 -21.44 -15.99 21.99
CA LEU A 141 -20.97 -16.47 23.30
C LEU A 141 -20.04 -17.67 23.12
N ILE A 142 -18.82 -17.55 23.62
CA ILE A 142 -17.79 -18.59 23.56
C ILE A 142 -17.85 -19.46 24.80
N LYS A 143 -17.82 -18.82 25.98
CA LYS A 143 -17.78 -19.55 27.23
C LYS A 143 -18.25 -18.68 28.39
N ASP A 144 -19.00 -19.31 29.28
CA ASP A 144 -19.27 -18.82 30.63
C ASP A 144 -18.23 -19.43 31.59
N VAL A 145 -17.56 -18.59 32.36
CA VAL A 145 -16.53 -18.98 33.33
C VAL A 145 -16.74 -18.26 34.66
N ASN A 146 -16.51 -18.97 35.76
CA ASN A 146 -16.47 -18.37 37.10
C ASN A 146 -15.03 -18.00 37.46
N GLN A 147 -14.49 -16.96 36.83
CA GLN A 147 -13.11 -16.50 37.06
C GLN A 147 -13.04 -14.99 37.33
N ASN A 148 -12.15 -14.63 38.25
CA ASN A 148 -11.90 -13.23 38.63
C ASN A 148 -10.86 -12.53 37.75
N TYR A 149 -10.21 -13.28 36.87
CA TYR A 149 -9.11 -12.80 36.05
C TYR A 149 -9.41 -13.08 34.58
N GLY A 150 -8.92 -12.20 33.71
CA GLY A 150 -9.05 -12.37 32.27
C GLY A 150 -7.93 -13.22 31.66
N ALA A 151 -7.76 -13.11 30.34
CA ALA A 151 -6.67 -13.74 29.63
C ALA A 151 -5.32 -13.10 29.99
N TYR A 152 -4.30 -13.93 30.19
CA TYR A 152 -2.94 -13.50 30.54
C TYR A 152 -2.02 -13.51 29.34
N ASN A 153 -2.05 -14.63 28.62
CA ASN A 153 -1.25 -14.87 27.44
C ASN A 153 -2.21 -14.99 26.27
N ALA A 154 -1.96 -14.20 25.24
CA ALA A 154 -2.71 -14.27 24.01
C ALA A 154 -1.77 -14.12 22.82
N ILE A 155 -2.01 -14.92 21.79
CA ILE A 155 -1.40 -14.74 20.48
C ILE A 155 -2.48 -14.88 19.43
N SER A 156 -2.50 -13.98 18.45
CA SER A 156 -3.46 -14.00 17.35
C SER A 156 -2.75 -14.05 16.00
N LEU A 157 -3.39 -14.65 15.01
CA LEU A 157 -2.96 -14.62 13.62
C LEU A 157 -4.17 -14.35 12.71
N VAL A 158 -4.09 -13.26 11.96
CA VAL A 158 -5.00 -12.99 10.84
C VAL A 158 -4.40 -13.60 9.58
N ASN A 159 -5.06 -14.59 8.99
CA ASN A 159 -4.62 -15.22 7.75
C ASN A 159 -5.44 -14.66 6.59
N TYR A 160 -4.91 -13.65 5.91
CA TYR A 160 -5.54 -12.98 4.76
C TYR A 160 -5.58 -13.87 3.51
N ASP A 161 -4.76 -14.92 3.44
CA ASP A 161 -4.74 -15.83 2.29
C ASP A 161 -5.92 -16.81 2.32
N THR A 162 -6.51 -17.03 3.50
CA THR A 162 -7.67 -17.94 3.69
C THR A 162 -8.88 -17.25 4.32
N ASP A 163 -8.82 -15.94 4.56
CA ASP A 163 -9.83 -15.16 5.26
C ASP A 163 -10.22 -15.75 6.62
N THR A 164 -9.25 -16.26 7.39
CA THR A 164 -9.48 -16.78 8.74
C THR A 164 -8.77 -15.98 9.81
N PHE A 165 -9.32 -15.99 11.02
CA PHE A 165 -8.70 -15.42 12.20
C PHE A 165 -8.53 -16.49 13.27
N HIS A 166 -7.32 -16.63 13.79
CA HIS A 166 -6.97 -17.57 14.83
C HIS A 166 -6.50 -16.85 16.08
N LEU A 167 -6.92 -17.33 17.24
CA LEU A 167 -6.50 -16.80 18.52
C LEU A 167 -6.28 -17.94 19.49
N TYR A 168 -5.11 -17.94 20.12
CA TYR A 168 -4.86 -18.69 21.33
C TYR A 168 -4.91 -17.74 22.51
N TYR A 169 -5.57 -18.17 23.60
CA TYR A 169 -5.44 -17.49 24.88
C TYR A 169 -5.52 -18.48 26.05
N ASP A 170 -4.89 -18.11 27.15
CA ASP A 170 -5.06 -18.77 28.45
C ASP A 170 -5.27 -17.74 29.57
N GLY A 171 -5.99 -18.15 30.61
CA GLY A 171 -6.37 -17.28 31.74
C GLY A 171 -7.00 -18.07 32.89
N GLY A 172 -6.92 -17.57 34.13
CA GLY A 172 -7.43 -18.30 35.29
C GLY A 172 -6.96 -17.79 36.65
N ALA A 173 -6.95 -18.63 37.69
CA ALA A 173 -6.83 -18.24 39.10
C ALA A 173 -5.43 -17.77 39.56
N GLN A 174 -4.60 -17.25 38.65
CA GLN A 174 -3.32 -16.57 38.90
C GLN A 174 -2.14 -17.46 39.34
N THR A 175 -2.36 -18.64 39.94
CA THR A 175 -1.29 -19.33 40.70
C THR A 175 -1.06 -20.81 40.39
N ASN A 176 -1.77 -21.42 39.43
CA ASN A 176 -1.68 -22.86 39.18
C ASN A 176 -1.73 -23.24 37.68
N SER A 177 -1.22 -24.43 37.36
CA SER A 177 -1.22 -25.05 36.03
C SER A 177 -2.61 -25.36 35.44
N ASN A 178 -3.68 -25.01 36.16
CA ASN A 178 -5.08 -25.27 35.82
C ASN A 178 -5.75 -24.09 35.09
N ASN A 179 -4.98 -23.17 34.51
CA ASN A 179 -5.54 -22.12 33.66
C ASN A 179 -6.06 -22.76 32.36
N PRO A 180 -7.36 -22.69 32.03
CA PRO A 180 -7.85 -23.22 30.77
C PRO A 180 -7.18 -22.52 29.58
N ALA A 181 -6.69 -23.33 28.65
CA ALA A 181 -6.27 -22.86 27.32
C ALA A 181 -7.44 -22.99 26.35
N VAL A 182 -7.58 -21.98 25.50
CA VAL A 182 -8.58 -21.92 24.44
C VAL A 182 -7.87 -21.56 23.13
N ILE A 183 -8.23 -22.28 22.08
CA ILE A 183 -7.97 -21.87 20.70
C ILE A 183 -9.31 -21.59 20.03
N LEU A 184 -9.35 -20.50 19.27
CA LEU A 184 -10.52 -20.02 18.58
C LEU A 184 -10.17 -19.74 17.12
N GLU A 185 -11.12 -20.06 16.23
CA GLU A 185 -11.12 -19.69 14.83
C GLU A 185 -12.40 -18.90 14.51
N ILE A 186 -12.26 -17.80 13.78
CA ILE A 186 -13.36 -17.21 13.02
C ILE A 186 -13.11 -17.57 11.56
N ASP A 187 -14.00 -18.37 10.99
CA ASP A 187 -13.90 -18.81 9.60
C ASP A 187 -14.34 -17.72 8.62
N PRO A 188 -14.17 -17.89 7.29
CA PRO A 188 -14.43 -16.83 6.32
C PRO A 188 -15.89 -16.34 6.27
N GLN A 189 -16.82 -17.13 6.84
CA GLN A 189 -18.23 -16.77 6.94
C GLN A 189 -18.53 -15.99 8.24
N GLY A 190 -17.51 -15.75 9.07
CA GLY A 190 -17.65 -15.13 10.38
C GLY A 190 -18.09 -16.10 11.47
N VAL A 191 -18.14 -17.42 11.22
CA VAL A 191 -18.58 -18.40 12.21
C VAL A 191 -17.46 -18.71 13.19
N VAL A 192 -17.79 -18.67 14.48
CA VAL A 192 -16.84 -18.94 15.56
C VAL A 192 -16.77 -20.44 15.83
N LYS A 193 -15.56 -20.99 15.80
CA LYS A 193 -15.24 -22.35 16.25
C LYS A 193 -14.21 -22.26 17.38
N GLN A 194 -14.30 -23.16 18.34
CA GLN A 194 -13.36 -23.18 19.46
C GLN A 194 -13.03 -24.59 19.92
N SER A 195 -11.85 -24.73 20.51
CA SER A 195 -11.44 -25.89 21.28
C SER A 195 -10.82 -25.43 22.60
N GLN A 196 -11.07 -26.18 23.66
CA GLN A 196 -10.60 -25.84 25.00
C GLN A 196 -10.02 -27.06 25.70
N ARG A 197 -9.09 -26.82 26.62
CA ARG A 197 -8.60 -27.83 27.55
C ARG A 197 -8.47 -27.24 28.95
N ALA A 198 -8.45 -28.09 29.96
CA ALA A 198 -8.49 -27.66 31.36
C ALA A 198 -7.22 -26.94 31.85
N THR A 199 -6.08 -27.19 31.21
CA THR A 199 -4.77 -26.69 31.61
C THR A 199 -4.11 -25.88 30.50
N SER A 200 -3.19 -24.98 30.82
CA SER A 200 -2.49 -24.18 29.82
C SER A 200 -1.61 -25.11 28.98
N LEU A 201 -1.36 -24.79 27.71
CA LEU A 201 -0.48 -25.62 26.85
C LEU A 201 0.96 -25.67 27.35
N SER A 202 1.33 -24.67 28.14
CA SER A 202 2.67 -24.46 28.63
C SER A 202 2.63 -24.06 30.10
N SER A 203 3.54 -24.60 30.91
CA SER A 203 3.76 -24.14 32.28
C SER A 203 4.34 -22.73 32.25
N SER A 204 3.92 -21.91 33.21
CA SER A 204 4.21 -20.47 33.30
C SER A 204 5.65 -20.12 33.71
N ASN A 205 6.63 -21.00 33.45
CA ASN A 205 8.01 -20.88 33.94
C ASN A 205 8.90 -19.98 33.06
N ASN A 206 8.34 -19.05 32.28
CA ASN A 206 9.09 -18.15 31.39
C ASN A 206 10.10 -18.85 30.45
N ALA A 207 10.02 -20.16 30.21
CA ALA A 207 11.00 -20.86 29.37
C ALA A 207 10.39 -21.41 28.09
N ASN A 208 9.07 -21.47 28.02
CA ASN A 208 8.35 -22.08 26.92
C ASN A 208 7.85 -21.03 25.93
N TYR A 209 7.58 -21.44 24.70
CA TYR A 209 7.10 -20.56 23.65
C TYR A 209 5.84 -21.10 22.99
N ILE A 210 4.96 -20.20 22.56
CA ILE A 210 3.73 -20.51 21.84
C ILE A 210 3.68 -19.64 20.59
N GLY A 211 3.43 -20.25 19.43
CA GLY A 211 3.40 -19.57 18.14
C GLY A 211 2.33 -20.13 17.21
N PHE A 212 2.07 -19.42 16.12
CA PHE A 212 1.30 -19.93 14.99
C PHE A 212 2.18 -20.14 13.78
N PHE A 213 1.78 -21.10 12.94
CA PHE A 213 2.32 -21.27 11.60
C PHE A 213 1.19 -21.59 10.61
N VAL A 214 1.40 -21.28 9.34
CA VAL A 214 0.51 -21.68 8.25
C VAL A 214 1.12 -22.92 7.61
N ASN A 215 0.41 -24.04 7.68
CA ASN A 215 0.89 -25.34 7.21
C ASN A 215 0.81 -25.45 5.68
N THR A 216 1.35 -26.53 5.12
CA THR A 216 1.39 -26.78 3.66
C THR A 216 -0.01 -26.82 3.02
N ASP A 217 -1.02 -27.23 3.79
CA ASP A 217 -2.45 -27.21 3.46
C ASP A 217 -3.11 -25.82 3.50
N LYS A 218 -2.34 -24.74 3.74
CA LYS A 218 -2.78 -23.34 3.92
C LYS A 218 -3.50 -23.07 5.24
N LEU A 219 -3.69 -24.07 6.08
CA LEU A 219 -4.40 -23.91 7.34
C LEU A 219 -3.47 -23.37 8.42
N THR A 220 -4.01 -22.61 9.36
CA THR A 220 -3.24 -22.11 10.50
C THR A 220 -3.25 -23.15 11.62
N HIS A 221 -2.06 -23.44 12.13
CA HIS A 221 -1.81 -24.37 13.21
C HIS A 221 -1.04 -23.70 14.33
N LEU A 222 -1.31 -24.13 15.55
CA LEU A 222 -0.58 -23.72 16.74
C LEU A 222 0.64 -24.63 16.92
N PHE A 223 1.73 -24.07 17.43
CA PHE A 223 2.86 -24.84 17.94
C PHE A 223 3.28 -24.36 19.33
N THR A 224 3.89 -25.27 20.09
CA THR A 224 4.54 -24.95 21.36
C THR A 224 5.93 -25.54 21.40
N TYR A 225 6.88 -24.82 21.98
CA TYR A 225 8.19 -25.36 22.35
C TYR A 225 8.33 -25.36 23.87
N GLN A 226 8.69 -26.52 24.42
CA GLN A 226 9.00 -26.68 25.83
C GLN A 226 10.51 -26.73 26.03
N ASN A 227 11.08 -25.76 26.75
CA ASN A 227 12.54 -25.65 26.86
C ASN A 227 13.17 -26.73 27.76
N ASP A 228 12.48 -27.13 28.82
CA ASP A 228 12.98 -28.15 29.76
C ASP A 228 13.13 -29.53 29.09
N THR A 229 12.20 -29.87 28.20
CA THR A 229 12.18 -31.14 27.45
C THR A 229 12.71 -31.02 26.04
N LYS A 230 13.02 -29.80 25.59
CA LYS A 230 13.34 -29.44 24.20
C LYS A 230 12.35 -30.00 23.17
N LEU A 231 11.08 -30.10 23.55
CA LEU A 231 10.04 -30.71 22.73
C LEU A 231 9.26 -29.64 21.96
N LEU A 232 9.33 -29.69 20.64
CA LEU A 232 8.44 -28.96 19.74
C LEU A 232 7.17 -29.80 19.51
N SER A 233 6.00 -29.23 19.77
CA SER A 233 4.71 -29.87 19.51
C SER A 233 3.87 -29.02 18.58
N LEU A 234 3.40 -29.62 17.49
CA LEU A 234 2.49 -29.05 16.51
C LEU A 234 1.08 -29.56 16.81
N TYR A 235 0.08 -28.70 16.76
CA TYR A 235 -1.30 -29.04 17.08
C TYR A 235 -2.15 -29.13 15.81
N LYS A 236 -3.22 -29.92 15.86
CA LYS A 236 -4.21 -29.99 14.79
C LYS A 236 -4.94 -28.64 14.63
N LYS A 237 -5.45 -28.36 13.42
CA LYS A 237 -6.18 -27.12 13.15
C LYS A 237 -7.32 -26.94 14.14
N ASN A 238 -7.36 -25.78 14.81
CA ASN A 238 -8.41 -25.39 15.76
C ASN A 238 -8.67 -26.43 16.87
N GLU A 239 -7.66 -27.23 17.20
CA GLU A 239 -7.72 -28.26 18.24
C GLU A 239 -6.52 -28.12 19.16
N LEU A 240 -6.69 -28.55 20.42
CA LEU A 240 -5.58 -28.64 21.39
C LEU A 240 -5.02 -30.07 21.50
N ASN A 241 -5.23 -30.87 20.44
CA ASN A 241 -4.66 -32.20 20.27
C ASN A 241 -3.38 -32.10 19.42
N VAL A 242 -2.35 -32.83 19.83
CA VAL A 242 -1.07 -32.87 19.10
C VAL A 242 -1.27 -33.55 17.75
N LEU A 243 -0.80 -32.88 16.69
CA LEU A 243 -0.64 -33.43 15.35
C LEU A 243 0.68 -34.20 15.25
N SER A 244 1.78 -33.57 15.69
CA SER A 244 3.11 -34.18 15.70
C SER A 244 3.96 -33.52 16.78
N SER A 245 4.88 -34.28 17.38
CA SER A 245 5.92 -33.74 18.26
C SER A 245 7.30 -34.18 17.80
N HIS A 246 8.30 -33.37 18.09
CA HIS A 246 9.69 -33.61 17.71
C HIS A 246 10.64 -33.00 18.72
N ASN A 247 11.72 -33.71 19.06
CA ASN A 247 12.80 -33.13 19.84
C ASN A 247 13.60 -32.19 18.94
N VAL A 248 14.16 -31.13 19.51
CA VAL A 248 15.05 -30.22 18.79
C VAL A 248 16.22 -29.86 19.68
N ASP A 249 17.38 -29.55 19.10
CA ASP A 249 18.58 -29.24 19.88
C ASP A 249 18.48 -27.89 20.59
N TYR A 250 17.81 -26.93 19.94
CA TYR A 250 17.62 -25.55 20.38
C TYR A 250 16.34 -24.97 19.74
N PHE A 251 15.82 -23.87 20.30
CA PHE A 251 14.59 -23.23 19.81
C PHE A 251 14.84 -22.36 18.58
N LYS A 252 15.10 -23.02 17.44
CA LYS A 252 15.12 -22.40 16.12
C LYS A 252 14.18 -23.15 15.19
N VAL A 253 13.03 -22.53 14.94
CA VAL A 253 12.04 -23.02 13.98
C VAL A 253 12.01 -22.05 12.81
N TYR A 254 12.26 -22.56 11.62
CA TYR A 254 12.17 -21.81 10.37
C TYR A 254 11.09 -22.39 9.46
N GLN A 255 10.51 -21.55 8.60
CA GLN A 255 9.50 -21.98 7.64
C GLN A 255 9.84 -21.48 6.23
N SER A 256 9.69 -22.33 5.22
CA SER A 256 9.80 -21.89 3.81
C SER A 256 8.59 -21.02 3.44
N PRO A 257 8.77 -19.82 2.88
CA PRO A 257 7.67 -19.04 2.31
C PRO A 257 6.94 -19.77 1.17
N GLN A 258 7.65 -20.60 0.39
CA GLN A 258 7.12 -21.22 -0.83
C GLN A 258 6.41 -22.53 -0.54
N THR A 259 7.08 -23.45 0.18
CA THR A 259 6.54 -24.79 0.46
C THR A 259 5.79 -24.85 1.78
N ARG A 260 6.04 -23.90 2.70
CA ARG A 260 5.53 -23.86 4.08
C ARG A 260 5.97 -25.01 4.99
N GLU A 261 6.93 -25.79 4.53
CA GLU A 261 7.61 -26.78 5.35
C GLU A 261 8.33 -26.12 6.52
N LEU A 262 8.36 -26.82 7.66
CA LEU A 262 9.10 -26.37 8.83
C LEU A 262 10.47 -27.03 8.87
N TYR A 263 11.47 -26.26 9.27
CA TYR A 263 12.86 -26.69 9.37
C TYR A 263 13.34 -26.50 10.81
N VAL A 264 13.88 -27.58 11.37
CA VAL A 264 14.46 -27.63 12.72
C VAL A 264 15.71 -28.51 12.72
N VAL A 265 16.48 -28.46 13.80
CA VAL A 265 17.66 -29.31 13.99
C VAL A 265 17.45 -30.22 15.19
N ASP A 266 17.70 -31.51 15.00
CA ASP A 266 17.71 -32.56 16.04
C ASP A 266 18.96 -33.41 15.84
N SER A 267 19.77 -33.55 16.89
CA SER A 267 20.99 -34.33 16.86
C SER A 267 21.93 -33.88 15.72
N GLU A 268 22.12 -32.57 15.61
CA GLU A 268 22.93 -31.87 14.60
C GLU A 268 22.45 -32.04 13.15
N LEU A 269 21.32 -32.71 12.90
CA LEU A 269 20.82 -33.00 11.56
C LEU A 269 19.59 -32.16 11.23
N LEU A 270 19.43 -31.82 9.96
CA LEU A 270 18.24 -31.12 9.49
C LEU A 270 17.02 -32.04 9.47
N HIS A 271 15.94 -31.56 10.06
CA HIS A 271 14.64 -32.21 10.07
C HIS A 271 13.60 -31.28 9.44
N VAL A 272 12.81 -31.82 8.51
CA VAL A 272 11.82 -31.09 7.72
C VAL A 272 10.43 -31.65 7.99
N PHE A 273 9.49 -30.82 8.41
CA PHE A 273 8.08 -31.19 8.50
C PHE A 273 7.38 -30.83 7.20
N ASP A 274 6.86 -31.83 6.48
CA ASP A 274 6.20 -31.69 5.17
C ASP A 274 4.69 -31.35 5.27
N GLY A 275 4.20 -31.14 6.49
CA GLY A 275 2.79 -30.92 6.81
C GLY A 275 2.08 -32.15 7.36
N MET A 276 2.69 -33.33 7.25
CA MET A 276 2.19 -34.58 7.83
C MET A 276 3.19 -35.26 8.76
N ALA A 277 4.47 -35.31 8.39
CA ALA A 277 5.50 -36.02 9.15
C ALA A 277 6.86 -35.31 9.11
N TRP A 278 7.71 -35.64 10.09
CA TRP A 278 9.10 -35.20 10.13
C TRP A 278 9.97 -36.11 9.28
N GLN A 279 10.70 -35.52 8.34
CA GLN A 279 11.66 -36.17 7.48
C GLN A 279 13.07 -35.74 7.83
N LYS A 280 13.95 -36.72 8.07
CA LYS A 280 15.36 -36.48 8.33
C LYS A 280 16.14 -36.30 7.04
N LYS A 281 16.99 -35.27 6.94
CA LYS A 281 17.91 -35.04 5.82
C LYS A 281 19.34 -35.34 6.25
N LEU A 282 19.86 -36.49 5.84
CA LEU A 282 21.17 -37.00 6.29
C LEU A 282 22.37 -36.18 5.79
N ASP A 283 22.21 -35.47 4.68
CA ASP A 283 23.31 -34.74 4.03
C ASP A 283 23.47 -33.30 4.53
N GLN A 284 22.68 -32.88 5.53
CA GLN A 284 22.66 -31.51 6.02
C GLN A 284 22.79 -31.48 7.54
N THR A 285 23.99 -31.11 8.00
CA THR A 285 24.37 -31.07 9.41
C THR A 285 24.69 -29.65 9.87
N PHE A 286 24.46 -29.36 11.14
CA PHE A 286 24.77 -28.08 11.77
C PHE A 286 25.45 -28.32 13.13
N ALA A 287 26.68 -27.86 13.27
CA ALA A 287 27.44 -28.00 14.52
C ALA A 287 27.05 -26.94 15.57
N SER A 288 26.30 -25.91 15.17
CA SER A 288 25.81 -24.87 16.09
C SER A 288 24.51 -24.20 15.62
N GLU A 289 23.83 -23.55 16.57
CA GLU A 289 22.65 -22.71 16.31
C GLU A 289 22.94 -21.56 15.32
N SER A 290 24.14 -20.99 15.38
CA SER A 290 24.58 -19.90 14.51
C SER A 290 24.70 -20.36 13.06
N GLU A 291 25.28 -21.54 12.83
CA GLU A 291 25.40 -22.14 11.49
C GLU A 291 24.02 -22.41 10.88
N PHE A 292 23.08 -22.96 11.66
CA PHE A 292 21.73 -23.18 11.19
C PHE A 292 21.01 -21.86 10.85
N SER A 293 21.21 -20.83 11.67
CA SER A 293 20.62 -19.50 11.43
C SER A 293 21.15 -18.86 10.15
N GLN A 294 22.45 -18.99 9.87
CA GLN A 294 23.07 -18.50 8.63
C GLN A 294 22.56 -19.25 7.40
N TRP A 295 22.47 -20.57 7.49
CA TRP A 295 21.90 -21.40 6.42
C TRP A 295 20.45 -21.03 6.13
N ALA A 296 19.63 -20.85 7.17
CA ALA A 296 18.23 -20.48 7.02
C ALA A 296 18.06 -19.11 6.35
N ALA A 297 18.93 -18.14 6.69
CA ALA A 297 18.96 -16.82 6.04
C ALA A 297 19.34 -16.92 4.55
N GLN A 298 20.35 -17.74 4.19
CA GLN A 298 20.74 -17.98 2.80
C GLN A 298 19.62 -18.62 1.97
N ASN A 299 18.75 -19.40 2.61
CA ASN A 299 17.59 -20.06 1.98
C ASN A 299 16.30 -19.21 2.05
N ASN A 300 16.38 -17.95 2.53
CA ASN A 300 15.23 -17.06 2.68
C ASN A 300 14.09 -17.65 3.52
N LEU A 301 14.42 -18.41 4.56
CA LEU A 301 13.42 -18.99 5.46
C LEU A 301 12.95 -17.97 6.49
N VAL A 302 11.67 -18.05 6.87
CA VAL A 302 11.06 -17.21 7.90
C VAL A 302 11.35 -17.75 9.28
N ALA A 303 11.87 -16.91 10.18
CA ALA A 303 12.12 -17.24 11.58
C ALA A 303 10.82 -17.23 12.40
N LEU A 304 10.15 -18.38 12.55
CA LEU A 304 8.92 -18.47 13.37
C LEU A 304 9.19 -18.29 14.87
N HIS A 305 10.40 -18.60 15.32
CA HIS A 305 10.82 -18.40 16.71
C HIS A 305 10.86 -16.91 17.12
N ASP A 306 10.90 -15.98 16.17
CA ASP A 306 10.76 -14.54 16.43
C ASP A 306 9.30 -14.09 16.48
N LEU A 307 8.35 -14.96 16.14
CA LEU A 307 6.91 -14.69 16.01
C LEU A 307 6.07 -15.41 17.09
N VAL A 308 6.66 -15.60 18.27
CA VAL A 308 6.03 -16.32 19.40
C VAL A 308 5.71 -15.41 20.58
N ILE A 309 4.91 -15.90 21.50
CA ILE A 309 4.82 -15.39 22.87
C ILE A 309 5.56 -16.32 23.83
N GLN A 310 6.04 -15.74 24.92
CA GLN A 310 6.62 -16.45 26.06
C GLN A 310 5.65 -16.32 27.23
N PRO A 311 4.90 -17.38 27.58
CA PRO A 311 3.86 -17.28 28.60
C PRO A 311 4.43 -16.85 29.95
N ASN A 312 3.73 -15.93 30.61
CA ASN A 312 4.09 -15.41 31.93
C ASN A 312 2.88 -15.44 32.87
N SER A 313 3.10 -15.79 34.14
CA SER A 313 2.08 -15.77 35.21
C SER A 313 2.17 -14.55 36.14
N ALA A 314 3.26 -13.79 36.10
CA ALA A 314 3.57 -12.76 37.08
C ALA A 314 2.80 -11.44 36.90
N ASN A 315 2.27 -11.16 35.70
CA ASN A 315 1.69 -9.86 35.34
C ASN A 315 0.17 -9.91 35.12
N SER A 316 -0.56 -10.68 35.93
CA SER A 316 -2.01 -10.77 35.83
C SER A 316 -2.68 -9.40 36.08
N VAL A 317 -3.52 -8.94 35.16
CA VAL A 317 -4.46 -7.86 35.44
C VAL A 317 -5.63 -8.46 36.22
N ASN A 318 -5.71 -8.16 37.52
CA ASN A 318 -6.91 -8.47 38.29
C ASN A 318 -8.03 -7.57 37.78
N LEU A 319 -9.03 -8.17 37.13
CA LEU A 319 -10.22 -7.48 36.68
C LEU A 319 -11.19 -7.43 37.87
N SER A 320 -10.82 -6.69 38.92
CA SER A 320 -11.58 -6.66 40.15
C SER A 320 -12.81 -5.76 40.04
N SER A 321 -13.96 -6.35 40.39
CA SER A 321 -14.70 -6.05 41.60
C SER A 321 -15.05 -4.60 41.97
N SER A 322 -14.03 -3.83 42.32
CA SER A 322 -14.19 -2.82 43.36
C SER A 322 -13.92 -1.43 42.83
N THR A 323 -14.81 -0.92 41.97
CA THR A 323 -14.96 0.52 41.85
C THR A 323 -15.90 0.97 42.97
N GLY A 324 -15.32 1.61 43.98
CA GLY A 324 -16.10 2.22 45.06
C GLY A 324 -17.20 3.13 44.49
N TYR A 325 -18.34 3.13 45.18
CA TYR A 325 -19.60 3.82 44.90
C TYR A 325 -19.53 5.36 44.71
N GLY A 326 -18.34 5.94 44.58
CA GLY A 326 -18.15 7.37 44.34
C GLY A 326 -18.49 7.76 42.90
N ALA A 327 -19.21 8.87 42.72
CA ALA A 327 -19.66 9.43 41.44
C ALA A 327 -18.54 9.90 40.46
N SER A 328 -17.29 9.42 40.60
CA SER A 328 -16.08 10.09 40.09
C SER A 328 -15.37 9.43 38.89
N LEU A 329 -15.79 8.27 38.38
CA LEU A 329 -15.12 7.70 37.20
C LEU A 329 -15.47 8.49 35.93
N ALA A 330 -14.50 9.29 35.48
CA ALA A 330 -14.58 10.01 34.20
C ALA A 330 -14.38 9.08 32.98
N TYR A 331 -13.84 7.88 33.19
CA TYR A 331 -13.54 6.92 32.13
C TYR A 331 -13.58 5.46 32.61
N LEU A 332 -13.77 4.54 31.66
CA LEU A 332 -13.63 3.09 31.81
C LEU A 332 -12.34 2.63 31.13
N GLN A 333 -11.44 1.97 31.86
CA GLN A 333 -10.23 1.38 31.28
C GLN A 333 -10.59 0.10 30.51
N VAL A 334 -10.04 -0.05 29.31
CA VAL A 334 -10.09 -1.28 28.50
C VAL A 334 -8.73 -1.94 28.54
N TYR A 335 -8.65 -3.10 29.17
CA TYR A 335 -7.38 -3.81 29.37
C TYR A 335 -7.04 -4.70 28.17
N ARG A 336 -5.78 -5.09 28.08
CA ARG A 336 -5.24 -6.09 27.14
C ARG A 336 -4.54 -7.19 27.97
N PRO A 337 -4.37 -8.41 27.44
CA PRO A 337 -3.51 -9.42 28.04
C PRO A 337 -2.10 -8.87 28.27
N ALA A 338 -1.44 -9.31 29.35
CA ALA A 338 -0.12 -8.81 29.71
C ALA A 338 0.97 -9.31 28.75
N VAL A 339 0.82 -10.55 28.28
CA VAL A 339 1.61 -11.10 27.19
C VAL A 339 0.70 -11.21 25.98
N LEU A 340 0.96 -10.38 24.98
CA LEU A 340 0.16 -10.33 23.77
C LEU A 340 1.05 -10.24 22.54
N ARG A 341 0.69 -10.98 21.51
CA ARG A 341 1.24 -10.80 20.16
C ARG A 341 0.15 -10.95 19.12
N ASP A 342 -0.01 -9.92 18.31
CA ASP A 342 -0.93 -9.93 17.19
C ASP A 342 -0.12 -10.06 15.89
N LEU A 343 -0.47 -11.03 15.05
CA LEU A 343 0.23 -11.34 13.81
C LEU A 343 -0.72 -11.27 12.62
N SER A 344 -0.15 -11.02 11.45
CA SER A 344 -0.83 -11.23 10.17
C SER A 344 0.00 -12.11 9.24
N TYR A 345 -0.68 -12.83 8.37
CA TYR A 345 -0.11 -13.60 7.28
C TYR A 345 -0.80 -13.22 5.98
N ARG A 346 -0.02 -12.76 5.00
CA ARG A 346 -0.51 -12.38 3.66
C ARG A 346 0.58 -12.62 2.63
N ASN A 347 0.24 -13.24 1.50
CA ASN A 347 1.16 -13.51 0.40
C ASN A 347 2.47 -14.17 0.90
N ASN A 348 2.33 -15.24 1.68
CA ASN A 348 3.46 -15.97 2.27
C ASN A 348 4.37 -15.18 3.22
N THR A 349 3.94 -14.01 3.68
CA THR A 349 4.73 -13.14 4.56
C THR A 349 4.01 -12.97 5.89
N TYR A 350 4.75 -13.16 6.99
CA TYR A 350 4.29 -12.80 8.32
C TYR A 350 4.62 -11.35 8.64
N LYS A 351 3.72 -10.67 9.34
CA LYS A 351 4.00 -9.37 9.95
C LYS A 351 3.49 -9.34 11.39
N VAL A 352 4.29 -8.78 12.28
CA VAL A 352 3.85 -8.41 13.63
C VAL A 352 3.01 -7.14 13.52
N LEU A 353 1.82 -7.15 14.11
CA LEU A 353 0.94 -5.98 14.15
C LEU A 353 1.36 -5.07 15.32
N ASP A 354 1.24 -3.76 15.09
CA ASP A 354 1.66 -2.78 16.10
C ASP A 354 0.89 -2.95 17.41
N PRO A 355 1.57 -2.94 18.56
CA PRO A 355 0.92 -3.03 19.85
C PRO A 355 0.08 -1.79 20.10
N VAL A 356 -1.21 -1.98 20.33
CA VAL A 356 -2.09 -0.90 20.77
C VAL A 356 -2.03 -0.78 22.28
N PRO A 357 -1.71 0.41 22.84
CA PRO A 357 -1.64 0.62 24.28
C PRO A 357 -3.03 0.50 24.93
N THR A 358 -3.05 0.41 26.27
CA THR A 358 -4.29 0.40 27.05
C THR A 358 -5.11 1.67 26.80
N GLN A 359 -6.41 1.51 26.57
CA GLN A 359 -7.28 2.60 26.12
C GLN A 359 -8.36 2.92 27.15
N LYS A 360 -8.85 4.17 27.12
CA LYS A 360 -9.85 4.67 28.07
C LYS A 360 -11.10 5.06 27.29
N LEU A 361 -12.26 4.58 27.73
CA LEU A 361 -13.55 5.00 27.23
C LEU A 361 -14.09 6.12 28.12
N ALA A 362 -14.21 7.32 27.58
CA ALA A 362 -14.83 8.46 28.24
C ALA A 362 -16.29 8.14 28.58
N ARG A 363 -16.74 8.67 29.72
CA ARG A 363 -18.14 8.61 30.13
C ARG A 363 -18.99 9.42 29.15
N ASN A 364 -20.00 8.78 28.54
CA ASN A 364 -20.82 9.37 27.48
C ASN A 364 -22.20 9.82 27.98
N ARG A 365 -22.97 8.93 28.60
CA ARG A 365 -24.32 9.23 29.10
C ARG A 365 -24.55 8.62 30.48
N ILE A 366 -25.36 9.32 31.25
CA ILE A 366 -25.95 8.85 32.50
C ILE A 366 -27.45 9.04 32.34
N SER A 367 -28.22 7.96 32.41
CA SER A 367 -29.68 8.02 32.36
C SER A 367 -30.24 7.54 33.68
N SER A 368 -31.09 8.34 34.32
CA SER A 368 -31.84 7.90 35.50
C SER A 368 -32.91 6.89 35.07
N TYR A 369 -32.78 5.66 35.55
CA TYR A 369 -33.83 4.66 35.48
C TYR A 369 -34.68 4.76 36.75
N ALA A 370 -35.99 4.53 36.63
CA ALA A 370 -36.99 4.82 37.64
C ALA A 370 -36.60 4.40 39.07
N GLY A 371 -36.80 5.30 40.03
CA GLY A 371 -36.64 5.05 41.46
C GLY A 371 -37.35 6.13 42.28
N ARG A 372 -37.88 5.75 43.46
CA ARG A 372 -38.47 6.70 44.43
C ARG A 372 -37.44 7.79 44.76
N THR A 373 -37.95 8.94 45.23
CA THR A 373 -37.24 10.20 45.55
C THR A 373 -35.92 10.09 46.32
N ASP A 374 -35.63 8.92 46.91
CA ASP A 374 -34.52 8.70 47.82
C ASP A 374 -33.48 7.71 47.26
N ASN A 375 -33.73 7.08 46.10
CA ASN A 375 -32.90 6.03 45.49
C ASN A 375 -32.97 6.05 43.95
N LEU A 376 -32.13 6.86 43.28
CA LEU A 376 -32.06 6.91 41.82
C LEU A 376 -31.16 5.79 41.26
N LEU A 377 -31.70 4.97 40.34
CA LEU A 377 -30.92 4.02 39.55
C LEU A 377 -30.34 4.74 38.33
N PHE A 378 -29.07 4.51 37.98
CA PHE A 378 -28.43 5.12 36.81
C PHE A 378 -27.81 4.11 35.85
N THR A 379 -28.27 4.07 34.60
CA THR A 379 -27.54 3.39 33.52
C THR A 379 -26.42 4.31 33.05
N ARG A 380 -25.20 3.78 32.97
CA ARG A 380 -24.03 4.52 32.46
C ARG A 380 -23.61 3.93 31.13
N SER A 381 -23.26 4.78 30.18
CA SER A 381 -22.62 4.36 28.94
C SER A 381 -21.24 5.01 28.84
N PHE A 382 -20.24 4.24 28.47
CA PHE A 382 -18.91 4.73 28.12
C PHE A 382 -18.74 4.61 26.61
N LYS A 383 -18.21 5.66 25.98
CA LYS A 383 -18.02 5.69 24.52
C LYS A 383 -16.76 6.46 24.17
N SER A 384 -15.90 5.86 23.37
CA SER A 384 -14.74 6.57 22.81
C SER A 384 -14.25 5.93 21.53
N ARG A 385 -13.55 6.74 20.75
CA ARG A 385 -12.70 6.22 19.68
C ARG A 385 -11.48 5.56 20.28
N VAL A 386 -11.15 4.41 19.74
CA VAL A 386 -10.03 3.56 20.10
C VAL A 386 -9.25 3.20 18.84
N HIS A 387 -8.01 2.79 19.05
CA HIS A 387 -7.16 2.17 18.06
C HIS A 387 -7.25 0.65 18.18
N LEU A 388 -7.14 -0.06 17.07
CA LEU A 388 -7.10 -1.51 17.01
C LEU A 388 -5.87 -1.95 16.19
N PRO A 389 -5.32 -3.15 16.43
CA PRO A 389 -4.19 -3.66 15.66
C PRO A 389 -4.48 -3.62 14.16
N GLY A 390 -3.51 -3.20 13.35
CA GLY A 390 -3.61 -3.13 11.90
C GLY A 390 -2.24 -3.34 11.24
N THR A 391 -2.22 -3.74 9.97
CA THR A 391 -1.02 -4.21 9.26
C THR A 391 -0.03 -3.09 8.91
N ASP A 392 -0.54 -1.91 8.55
CA ASP A 392 0.28 -0.74 8.21
C ASP A 392 0.11 0.41 9.21
N LEU A 393 -1.11 0.60 9.73
CA LEU A 393 -1.46 1.62 10.71
C LEU A 393 -2.54 1.08 11.66
N PRO A 394 -2.60 1.55 12.91
CA PRO A 394 -3.68 1.21 13.82
C PRO A 394 -5.04 1.61 13.25
N ILE A 395 -6.00 0.69 13.29
CA ILE A 395 -7.35 0.90 12.76
C ILE A 395 -8.17 1.68 13.78
N LYS A 396 -8.91 2.69 13.34
CA LYS A 396 -9.81 3.47 14.21
C LYS A 396 -11.16 2.78 14.33
N ALA A 397 -11.65 2.66 15.55
CA ALA A 397 -12.99 2.16 15.85
C ALA A 397 -13.61 2.95 17.00
N THR A 398 -14.92 2.92 17.11
CA THR A 398 -15.64 3.41 18.29
C THR A 398 -16.07 2.20 19.12
N ILE A 399 -15.78 2.23 20.42
CA ILE A 399 -16.33 1.26 21.38
C ILE A 399 -17.34 1.98 22.27
N GLU A 400 -18.50 1.35 22.44
CA GLU A 400 -19.52 1.70 23.40
C GLU A 400 -19.71 0.55 24.38
N SER A 401 -19.75 0.84 25.68
CA SER A 401 -20.04 -0.14 26.73
C SER A 401 -21.17 0.43 27.58
N VAL A 402 -22.22 -0.35 27.76
CA VAL A 402 -23.39 0.02 28.56
C VAL A 402 -23.38 -0.81 29.84
N THR A 403 -23.42 -0.13 30.98
CA THR A 403 -23.46 -0.75 32.30
C THR A 403 -24.79 -0.39 32.97
N PRO A 404 -25.74 -1.35 33.11
CA PRO A 404 -26.87 -1.25 34.03
C PRO A 404 -26.56 -0.70 35.43
N ALA A 405 -27.60 -0.15 36.05
CA ALA A 405 -27.56 0.59 37.31
C ALA A 405 -27.41 -0.29 38.58
N ASN A 406 -26.61 0.19 39.53
CA ASN A 406 -26.48 -0.36 40.89
C ASN A 406 -27.25 0.50 41.92
N ASN A 407 -28.02 -0.14 42.81
CA ASN A 407 -28.22 0.36 44.18
C ASN A 407 -28.20 -0.80 45.18
N ASN A 408 -27.26 -0.74 46.13
CA ASN A 408 -27.05 -1.73 47.18
C ASN A 408 -28.07 -1.64 48.34
N ASN A 409 -29.02 -0.69 48.26
CA ASN A 409 -30.03 -0.48 49.29
C ASN A 409 -31.43 -0.83 48.78
N GLN A 410 -31.94 -1.93 49.34
CA GLN A 410 -33.35 -2.36 49.44
C GLN A 410 -33.83 -3.40 48.44
N GLY A 411 -33.86 -4.66 48.90
CA GLY A 411 -35.04 -5.53 48.83
C GLY A 411 -35.52 -6.03 47.47
N HIS A 412 -35.02 -5.52 46.35
CA HIS A 412 -35.47 -5.86 45.02
C HIS A 412 -34.28 -6.10 44.09
N SER A 413 -34.44 -7.07 43.18
CA SER A 413 -33.46 -7.54 42.20
C SER A 413 -32.83 -6.39 41.40
N THR A 414 -31.62 -5.96 41.79
CA THR A 414 -30.81 -4.97 41.07
C THR A 414 -29.63 -5.64 40.39
N TYR A 415 -29.39 -5.31 39.13
CA TYR A 415 -28.31 -5.90 38.33
C TYR A 415 -27.04 -5.06 38.47
N ASP A 416 -26.01 -5.59 39.13
CA ASP A 416 -24.67 -5.00 38.99
C ASP A 416 -24.09 -5.44 37.64
N THR A 417 -23.49 -4.52 36.89
CA THR A 417 -22.93 -4.90 35.60
C THR A 417 -21.62 -4.22 35.27
N GLN A 418 -20.76 -5.08 34.73
CA GLN A 418 -19.44 -4.89 34.13
C GLN A 418 -18.33 -4.36 35.04
N PHE A 419 -17.36 -5.26 35.24
CA PHE A 419 -15.96 -4.92 35.43
C PHE A 419 -15.30 -4.66 34.07
N HIS A 420 -14.19 -3.93 34.12
CA HIS A 420 -13.41 -3.51 32.96
C HIS A 420 -13.32 -4.58 31.86
N PRO A 421 -13.78 -4.28 30.62
CA PRO A 421 -13.62 -5.22 29.52
C PRO A 421 -12.13 -5.41 29.23
N GLN A 422 -11.76 -6.65 28.94
CA GLN A 422 -10.43 -6.97 28.44
C GLN A 422 -10.54 -7.41 26.98
N MET A 423 -9.89 -6.69 26.08
CA MET A 423 -9.82 -7.03 24.67
C MET A 423 -8.72 -8.07 24.46
N VAL A 424 -9.13 -9.31 24.19
CA VAL A 424 -8.22 -10.45 24.08
C VAL A 424 -7.64 -10.55 22.67
N GLY A 425 -8.44 -10.23 21.64
CA GLY A 425 -8.02 -10.30 20.24
C GLY A 425 -8.91 -9.46 19.32
N PHE A 426 -8.42 -9.17 18.12
CA PHE A 426 -9.16 -8.41 17.11
C PHE A 426 -8.94 -9.03 15.72
N SER A 427 -10.04 -9.26 15.01
CA SER A 427 -10.08 -9.71 13.63
C SER A 427 -10.49 -8.56 12.70
N PRO A 428 -9.54 -7.93 11.98
CA PRO A 428 -9.84 -6.88 11.02
C PRO A 428 -10.67 -7.40 9.83
N ILE A 429 -10.44 -8.65 9.42
CA ILE A 429 -11.16 -9.27 8.30
C ILE A 429 -12.66 -9.44 8.55
N HIS A 430 -13.01 -9.82 9.78
CA HIS A 430 -14.39 -10.03 10.20
C HIS A 430 -15.02 -8.81 10.87
N ARG A 431 -14.24 -7.73 11.10
CA ARG A 431 -14.63 -6.60 11.96
C ARG A 431 -15.14 -7.09 13.31
N ALA A 432 -14.36 -7.97 13.96
CA ALA A 432 -14.77 -8.67 15.16
C ALA A 432 -13.75 -8.51 16.30
N ILE A 433 -14.21 -8.26 17.52
CA ILE A 433 -13.36 -8.17 18.73
C ILE A 433 -13.72 -9.29 19.68
N LEU A 434 -12.71 -10.01 20.19
CA LEU A 434 -12.88 -10.91 21.32
C LEU A 434 -12.72 -10.15 22.63
N VAL A 435 -13.73 -10.24 23.49
CA VAL A 435 -13.75 -9.56 24.79
C VAL A 435 -14.01 -10.56 25.91
N PHE A 436 -13.22 -10.45 26.97
CA PHE A 436 -13.55 -11.00 28.27
C PHE A 436 -14.24 -9.94 29.13
N GLN A 437 -15.36 -10.30 29.74
CA GLN A 437 -16.13 -9.40 30.60
C GLN A 437 -16.58 -10.15 31.85
N LYS A 438 -16.26 -9.60 33.01
CA LYS A 438 -16.80 -10.09 34.28
C LYS A 438 -18.06 -9.31 34.65
N VAL A 439 -19.11 -10.03 35.03
CA VAL A 439 -20.44 -9.53 35.38
C VAL A 439 -20.81 -10.08 36.76
N LYS A 440 -21.58 -9.33 37.53
CA LYS A 440 -21.99 -9.76 38.88
C LYS A 440 -23.47 -9.50 39.07
N PHE A 441 -24.28 -10.54 39.14
CA PHE A 441 -25.71 -10.43 39.32
C PHE A 441 -26.06 -10.42 40.81
N TYR A 442 -26.87 -9.45 41.23
CA TYR A 442 -27.45 -9.42 42.57
C TYR A 442 -28.93 -9.77 42.50
N TYR A 443 -29.34 -10.72 43.34
CA TYR A 443 -30.75 -11.02 43.57
C TYR A 443 -31.08 -10.71 45.03
N SER A 444 -32.25 -10.11 45.27
CA SER A 444 -32.70 -9.81 46.62
C SER A 444 -32.73 -11.09 47.46
N GLY A 445 -32.08 -11.07 48.61
CA GLY A 445 -32.06 -12.20 49.56
C GLY A 445 -31.13 -13.37 49.19
N SER A 446 -30.29 -13.25 48.16
CA SER A 446 -29.28 -14.27 47.82
C SER A 446 -27.86 -13.73 47.87
N SER A 447 -26.89 -14.65 47.98
CA SER A 447 -25.50 -14.33 47.67
C SER A 447 -25.37 -13.84 46.23
N PRO A 448 -24.47 -12.88 45.94
CA PRO A 448 -24.22 -12.43 44.58
C PRO A 448 -23.75 -13.59 43.70
N VAL A 449 -24.23 -13.65 42.46
CA VAL A 449 -23.76 -14.61 41.45
C VAL A 449 -22.75 -13.89 40.56
N GLU A 450 -21.49 -14.30 40.60
CA GLU A 450 -20.44 -13.79 39.72
C GLU A 450 -20.29 -14.69 38.51
N THR A 451 -20.32 -14.07 37.32
CA THR A 451 -20.27 -14.75 36.03
C THR A 451 -19.32 -13.96 35.13
N ALA A 452 -18.38 -14.62 34.48
CA ALA A 452 -17.55 -13.98 33.47
C ALA A 452 -17.76 -14.64 32.11
N LEU A 453 -17.66 -13.84 31.06
CA LEU A 453 -18.01 -14.25 29.70
C LEU A 453 -16.87 -13.93 28.76
N TYR A 454 -16.59 -14.88 27.88
CA TYR A 454 -15.86 -14.65 26.64
C TYR A 454 -16.85 -14.51 25.49
N ARG A 455 -16.77 -13.42 24.74
CA ARG A 455 -17.67 -13.13 23.61
C ARG A 455 -16.94 -12.52 22.43
N VAL A 456 -17.41 -12.82 21.22
CA VAL A 456 -17.04 -12.10 19.99
C VAL A 456 -18.10 -11.06 19.69
N TYR A 457 -17.70 -9.80 19.59
CA TYR A 457 -18.54 -8.68 19.16
C TYR A 457 -18.22 -8.29 17.72
N TYR A 458 -19.23 -8.13 16.87
CA TYR A 458 -19.09 -7.69 15.48
C TYR A 458 -19.49 -6.21 15.33
N ALA A 459 -18.92 -5.51 14.33
CA ALA A 459 -19.11 -4.08 14.08
C ALA A 459 -19.74 -3.71 12.73
#